data_AF-A0A3R6PZS1-F1
#
_entry.id   AF-A0A3R6PZS1-F1
#
_cell.length_a   1.000
_cell.length_b   1.000
_cell.length_c   1.000
_cell.angle_alpha   90.00
_cell.angle_beta   90.00
_cell.angle_gamma   90.00
#
_symmetry.space_group_name_H-M   'P 1'
#
loop_
_entity.id
_entity.type
_entity.pdbx_description
1 polymer ?
#
loop_
_entity_poly.entity_id
_entity_poly.type
_entity_poly.pdbx_seq_one_letter_code
_entity_poly.pdbx_strand_id
1 'polypeptide(L)'
;MTSAYTELIKNGTITSGTGFLKICCREFEICSNMRDAPLTSPIPEHFEADEFYKKNYDKASKEWAKWQKISLDEARKIMVQQHENDLESKKKTLIDWKLENQKFQKILHEVEFWIAPTPQHENLKKFALSQLNYAMHSQQSIDNLQANIDAALNTSVEVVKAYVEEQKQWAEMKVDRTYKQWGKSMKDAADKNVWMKQFLDSLELMESRKNKKTIFLIAGRSAVGKVALPEKCVNAWG
;
A
#
# COMPACT_ATOMS: atom_id res chain seq x y z
N MET A 1 7.45 -4.34 -32.08
CA MET A 1 6.64 -3.62 -31.08
C MET A 1 7.58 -2.83 -30.20
N THR A 2 7.43 -1.51 -30.05
CA THR A 2 8.24 -0.71 -29.11
C THR A 2 7.58 -0.63 -27.75
N SER A 3 8.39 -0.69 -26.69
CA SER A 3 7.92 -0.37 -25.34
C SER A 3 7.72 1.15 -25.21
N ALA A 4 6.86 1.58 -24.28
CA ALA A 4 6.68 2.99 -23.95
C ALA A 4 8.01 3.68 -23.59
N TYR A 5 8.92 2.97 -22.91
CA TYR A 5 10.28 3.43 -22.59
C TYR A 5 11.10 3.73 -23.85
N THR A 6 11.13 2.80 -24.82
CA THR A 6 11.90 2.96 -26.06
C THR A 6 11.31 3.95 -27.05
N GLU A 7 10.00 4.24 -26.93
CA GLU A 7 9.34 5.26 -27.75
C GLU A 7 9.86 6.67 -27.41
N LEU A 8 10.22 6.92 -26.15
CA LEU A 8 10.85 8.17 -25.71
C LEU A 8 12.23 8.40 -26.33
N ILE A 9 12.94 7.35 -26.74
CA ILE A 9 14.17 7.48 -27.52
C ILE A 9 13.84 7.87 -28.95
N LYS A 10 12.88 7.16 -29.57
CA LYS A 10 12.49 7.37 -30.97
C LYS A 10 12.00 8.78 -31.25
N ASN A 11 11.18 9.33 -30.36
CA ASN A 11 10.62 10.67 -30.51
C ASN A 11 11.57 11.79 -30.06
N GLY A 12 12.80 11.47 -29.64
CA GLY A 12 13.81 12.43 -29.23
C GLY A 12 13.62 13.01 -27.81
N THR A 13 12.64 12.53 -27.04
CA THR A 13 12.45 12.97 -25.64
C THR A 13 13.66 12.58 -24.77
N ILE A 14 14.25 11.41 -25.03
CA ILE A 14 15.47 10.93 -24.38
C ILE A 14 16.57 10.76 -25.41
N THR A 15 17.66 11.49 -25.22
CA THR A 15 18.81 11.51 -26.15
C THR A 15 20.09 10.94 -25.53
N SER A 16 20.05 10.49 -24.27
CA SER A 16 21.21 9.95 -23.56
C SER A 16 20.92 8.60 -22.90
N GLY A 17 21.96 7.77 -22.77
CA GLY A 17 21.89 6.51 -22.02
C GLY A 17 21.62 6.71 -20.53
N THR A 18 22.11 7.82 -19.95
CA THR A 18 21.78 8.24 -18.58
C THR A 18 20.30 8.51 -18.41
N GLY A 19 19.69 9.27 -19.33
CA GLY A 19 18.25 9.54 -19.32
C GLY A 19 17.42 8.27 -19.46
N PHE A 20 17.86 7.34 -20.32
CA PHE A 20 17.19 6.05 -20.50
C PHE A 20 17.27 5.17 -19.25
N LEU A 21 18.44 5.05 -18.61
CA LEU A 21 18.57 4.27 -17.38
C LEU A 21 17.73 4.85 -16.24
N LYS A 22 17.68 6.19 -16.08
CA LYS A 22 16.84 6.85 -15.07
C LYS A 22 15.36 6.50 -15.23
N ILE A 23 14.82 6.47 -16.46
CA ILE A 23 13.41 6.07 -16.64
C ILE A 23 13.20 4.58 -16.35
N CYS A 24 14.14 3.70 -16.73
CA CYS A 24 14.02 2.26 -16.47
C CYS A 24 13.99 1.93 -14.98
N CYS A 25 14.59 2.76 -14.11
CA CYS A 25 14.52 2.58 -12.65
C CYS A 25 13.09 2.57 -12.11
N ARG A 26 12.11 3.12 -12.83
CA ARG A 26 10.69 3.15 -12.43
C ARG A 26 10.02 1.79 -12.37
N GLU A 27 10.52 0.82 -13.12
CA GLU A 27 10.01 -0.56 -13.05
C GLU A 27 10.44 -1.28 -11.77
N PHE A 28 11.42 -0.75 -11.05
CA PHE A 28 11.95 -1.37 -9.84
C PHE A 28 11.27 -0.82 -8.58
N GLU A 29 11.22 -1.65 -7.53
CA GLU A 29 10.51 -1.35 -6.27
C GLU A 29 10.93 -0.02 -5.63
N ILE A 30 12.16 0.44 -5.89
CA ILE A 30 12.71 1.71 -5.40
C ILE A 30 11.86 2.92 -5.80
N CYS A 31 11.30 2.91 -7.02
CA CYS A 31 10.47 3.96 -7.59
C CYS A 31 9.01 3.53 -7.76
N SER A 32 8.56 2.56 -6.96
CA SER A 32 7.18 2.02 -7.05
C SER A 32 6.09 3.07 -6.85
N ASN A 33 6.35 4.11 -6.06
CA ASN A 33 5.47 5.26 -5.87
C ASN A 33 5.30 6.13 -7.14
N MET A 34 6.10 5.90 -8.17
CA MET A 34 6.01 6.60 -9.46
C MET A 34 5.35 5.78 -10.56
N ARG A 35 4.82 4.59 -10.25
CA ARG A 35 4.25 3.68 -11.26
C ARG A 35 3.18 4.35 -12.12
N ASP A 36 2.34 5.16 -11.51
CA ASP A 36 1.24 5.86 -12.19
C ASP A 36 1.64 7.26 -12.71
N ALA A 37 2.86 7.73 -12.39
CA ALA A 37 3.34 9.03 -12.85
C ALA A 37 3.82 8.96 -14.30
N PRO A 38 3.64 10.01 -15.12
CA PRO A 38 4.16 10.05 -16.48
C PRO A 38 5.66 9.74 -16.52
N LEU A 39 6.12 8.93 -17.50
CA LEU A 39 7.52 8.50 -17.64
C LEU A 39 8.51 9.67 -17.73
N THR A 40 8.05 10.84 -18.14
CA THR A 40 8.82 12.09 -18.22
C THR A 40 9.04 12.79 -16.88
N SER A 41 8.34 12.40 -15.82
CA SER A 41 8.53 13.01 -14.49
C SER A 41 9.95 12.73 -13.96
N PRO A 42 10.57 13.65 -13.21
CA PRO A 42 11.88 13.40 -12.61
C PRO A 42 11.80 12.27 -11.60
N ILE A 43 12.81 11.39 -11.58
CA ILE A 43 12.92 10.36 -10.54
C ILE A 43 13.35 11.00 -9.20
N PRO A 44 12.87 10.51 -8.05
CA PRO A 44 13.36 10.92 -6.75
C PRO A 44 14.85 10.62 -6.63
N GLU A 45 15.60 11.60 -6.13
CA GLU A 45 17.01 11.42 -5.77
C GLU A 45 17.17 11.19 -4.25
N HIS A 46 16.11 11.47 -3.49
CA HIS A 46 16.04 11.29 -2.06
C HIS A 46 14.69 10.69 -1.64
N PHE A 47 14.73 9.84 -0.61
CA PHE A 47 13.59 9.15 -0.04
C PHE A 47 13.53 9.41 1.46
N GLU A 48 12.34 9.73 1.96
CA GLU A 48 12.08 9.91 3.38
C GLU A 48 11.24 8.75 3.92
N ALA A 49 11.29 8.54 5.24
CA ALA A 49 10.37 7.63 5.91
C ALA A 49 8.94 8.15 5.73
N ASP A 50 8.00 7.23 5.51
CA ASP A 50 6.60 7.59 5.30
C ASP A 50 6.01 8.17 6.59
N GLU A 51 5.60 9.43 6.52
CA GLU A 51 5.03 10.21 7.62
C GLU A 51 3.79 9.52 8.22
N PHE A 52 3.07 8.72 7.43
CA PHE A 52 1.96 7.91 7.89
C PHE A 52 2.34 7.00 9.07
N TYR A 53 3.49 6.31 9.00
CA TYR A 53 3.92 5.41 10.07
C TYR A 53 4.33 6.18 11.33
N LYS A 54 4.98 7.34 11.16
CA LYS A 54 5.31 8.22 12.29
C LYS A 54 4.04 8.73 12.99
N LYS A 55 3.07 9.23 12.22
CA LYS A 55 1.77 9.70 12.75
C LYS A 55 1.04 8.58 13.51
N ASN A 56 1.08 7.35 13.01
CA ASN A 56 0.49 6.20 13.69
C ASN A 56 1.19 5.86 15.01
N TYR A 57 2.53 5.90 15.03
CA TYR A 57 3.31 5.71 16.26
C TYR A 57 3.03 6.81 17.29
N ASP A 58 3.02 8.07 16.86
CA ASP A 58 2.72 9.21 17.75
C ASP A 58 1.31 9.11 18.34
N LYS A 59 0.32 8.70 17.53
CA LYS A 59 -1.05 8.48 17.98
C LYS A 59 -1.13 7.34 19.00
N ALA A 60 -0.50 6.20 18.72
CA ALA A 60 -0.45 5.07 19.63
C ALA A 60 0.23 5.43 20.96
N SER A 61 1.34 6.18 20.90
CA SER A 61 2.10 6.61 22.08
C SER A 61 1.29 7.55 22.96
N LYS A 62 0.53 8.49 22.37
CA LYS A 62 -0.40 9.36 23.10
C LYS A 62 -1.54 8.57 23.76
N GLU A 63 -2.08 7.59 23.05
CA GLU A 63 -3.13 6.71 23.56
C GLU A 63 -2.65 5.86 24.75
N TRP A 64 -1.47 5.25 24.63
CA TRP A 64 -0.84 4.52 25.73
C TRP A 64 -0.59 5.42 26.94
N ALA A 65 -0.02 6.61 26.73
CA ALA A 65 0.21 7.58 27.82
C ALA A 65 -1.09 8.02 28.51
N LYS A 66 -2.20 8.11 27.78
CA LYS A 66 -3.53 8.36 28.35
C LYS A 66 -3.98 7.21 29.25
N TRP A 67 -3.91 5.97 28.77
CA TRP A 67 -4.32 4.78 29.54
C TRP A 67 -3.46 4.53 30.78
N GLN A 68 -2.19 4.96 30.79
CA GLN A 68 -1.35 4.91 31.99
C GLN A 68 -1.83 5.81 33.13
N LYS A 69 -2.54 6.90 32.80
CA LYS A 69 -2.93 7.95 33.77
C LYS A 69 -4.43 8.02 34.01
N ILE A 70 -5.22 7.20 33.33
CA ILE A 70 -6.68 7.28 33.39
C ILE A 70 -7.21 6.93 34.79
N SER A 71 -8.19 7.69 35.26
CA SER A 71 -8.92 7.33 36.48
C SER A 71 -9.96 6.23 36.19
N LEU A 72 -10.36 5.47 37.22
CA LEU A 72 -11.43 4.46 37.06
C LEU A 72 -12.77 5.08 36.65
N ASP A 73 -13.05 6.32 37.08
CA ASP A 73 -14.29 7.01 36.73
C ASP A 73 -14.30 7.44 35.25
N GLU A 74 -13.18 7.93 34.73
CA GLU A 74 -13.04 8.23 33.30
C GLU A 74 -13.09 6.96 32.46
N ALA A 75 -12.41 5.89 32.89
CA ALA A 75 -12.45 4.61 32.21
C ALA A 75 -13.88 4.05 32.15
N ARG A 76 -14.63 4.14 33.25
CA ARG A 76 -16.05 3.79 33.31
C ARG A 76 -16.88 4.59 32.31
N LYS A 77 -16.69 5.91 32.22
CA LYS A 77 -17.40 6.74 31.23
C LYS A 77 -17.10 6.31 29.80
N ILE A 78 -15.84 6.02 29.48
CA ILE A 78 -15.45 5.51 28.15
C ILE A 78 -16.11 4.16 27.87
N MET A 79 -16.07 3.24 28.83
CA MET A 79 -16.67 1.91 28.71
C MET A 79 -18.19 1.99 28.46
N VAL A 80 -18.90 2.84 29.20
CA VAL A 80 -20.34 3.08 29.01
C VAL A 80 -20.61 3.65 27.62
N GLN A 81 -19.88 4.68 27.20
CA GLN A 81 -20.07 5.29 25.88
C GLN A 81 -19.81 4.29 24.74
N GLN A 82 -18.78 3.45 24.86
CA GLN A 82 -18.48 2.41 23.88
C GLN A 82 -19.61 1.38 23.81
N HIS A 83 -20.15 0.98 24.95
CA HIS A 83 -21.27 0.06 25.02
C HIS A 83 -22.55 0.65 24.40
N GLU A 84 -22.85 1.92 24.66
CA GLU A 84 -24.02 2.60 24.06
C GLU A 84 -23.92 2.64 22.52
N ASN A 85 -22.75 2.98 21.99
CA ASN A 85 -22.52 3.01 20.54
C ASN A 85 -22.63 1.59 19.91
N ASP A 86 -22.10 0.58 20.59
CA ASP A 86 -22.19 -0.82 20.17
C ASP A 86 -23.65 -1.33 20.22
N LEU A 87 -24.40 -0.96 21.27
CA LEU A 87 -25.82 -1.28 21.38
C LEU A 87 -26.64 -0.68 20.23
N GLU A 88 -26.38 0.57 19.85
CA GLU A 88 -27.06 1.20 18.71
C GLU A 88 -26.80 0.41 17.42
N SER A 89 -25.54 0.07 17.16
CA SER A 89 -25.16 -0.73 15.99
C SER A 89 -25.83 -2.11 16.01
N LYS A 90 -25.81 -2.81 17.15
CA LYS A 90 -26.42 -4.15 17.30
C LYS A 90 -27.92 -4.13 17.09
N LYS A 91 -28.63 -3.13 17.63
CA LYS A 91 -30.07 -2.96 17.41
C LYS A 91 -30.40 -2.77 15.94
N LYS A 92 -29.62 -1.96 15.23
CA LYS A 92 -29.76 -1.78 13.79
C LYS A 92 -29.53 -3.10 13.05
N THR A 93 -28.42 -3.80 13.33
CA THR A 93 -28.11 -5.10 12.73
C THR A 93 -29.24 -6.13 12.95
N LEU A 94 -29.81 -6.19 14.15
CA LEU A 94 -30.91 -7.10 14.46
C LEU A 94 -32.16 -6.81 13.62
N ILE A 95 -32.49 -5.53 13.44
CA ILE A 95 -33.61 -5.11 12.58
C ILE A 95 -33.33 -5.52 11.14
N ASP A 96 -32.13 -5.23 10.63
CA ASP A 96 -31.71 -5.54 9.27
C ASP A 96 -31.79 -7.05 9.02
N TRP A 97 -31.27 -7.88 9.93
CA TRP A 97 -31.33 -9.35 9.82
C TRP A 97 -32.76 -9.88 9.79
N LYS A 98 -33.66 -9.35 10.64
CA LYS A 98 -35.06 -9.76 10.65
C LYS A 98 -35.76 -9.39 9.34
N LEU A 99 -35.50 -8.19 8.80
CA LEU A 99 -36.06 -7.74 7.52
C LEU A 99 -35.51 -8.53 6.33
N GLU A 100 -34.22 -8.85 6.31
CA GLU A 100 -33.59 -9.71 5.31
C GLU A 100 -34.22 -11.11 5.32
N ASN A 101 -34.33 -11.73 6.50
CA ASN A 101 -34.96 -13.04 6.64
C ASN A 101 -36.40 -13.05 6.15
N GLN A 102 -37.20 -12.02 6.42
CA GLN A 102 -38.57 -11.91 5.91
C GLN A 102 -38.61 -11.92 4.36
N LYS A 103 -37.68 -11.21 3.71
CA LYS A 103 -37.57 -11.19 2.24
C LYS A 103 -37.20 -12.57 1.71
N PHE A 104 -36.22 -13.23 2.33
CA PHE A 104 -35.80 -14.58 1.92
C PHE A 104 -36.89 -15.62 2.14
N GLN A 105 -37.62 -15.56 3.26
CA GLN A 105 -38.75 -16.45 3.53
C GLN A 105 -39.85 -16.33 2.49
N LYS A 106 -40.17 -15.11 2.05
CA LYS A 106 -41.15 -14.90 0.97
C LYS A 106 -40.72 -15.60 -0.32
N ILE A 107 -39.47 -15.38 -0.75
CA ILE A 107 -38.95 -15.98 -1.99
C ILE A 107 -38.84 -17.51 -1.85
N LEU A 108 -38.41 -17.99 -0.69
CA LEU A 108 -38.33 -19.42 -0.38
C LEU A 108 -39.68 -20.09 -0.58
N HIS A 109 -40.75 -19.48 -0.08
CA HIS A 109 -42.12 -19.98 -0.26
C HIS A 109 -42.56 -20.00 -1.74
N GLU A 110 -42.22 -18.97 -2.50
CA GLU A 110 -42.49 -18.92 -3.95
C GLU A 110 -41.76 -20.06 -4.70
N VAL A 111 -40.49 -20.30 -4.37
CA VAL A 111 -39.67 -21.37 -4.96
C VAL A 111 -40.18 -22.75 -4.53
N GLU A 112 -40.61 -22.92 -3.28
CA GLU A 112 -41.22 -24.16 -2.79
C GLU A 112 -42.49 -24.52 -3.56
N PHE A 113 -43.34 -23.54 -3.87
CA PHE A 113 -44.57 -23.75 -4.64
C PHE A 113 -44.36 -23.95 -6.13
N TRP A 114 -43.23 -23.49 -6.68
CA TRP A 114 -42.94 -23.65 -8.10
C TRP A 114 -42.82 -25.14 -8.48
N ILE A 115 -43.67 -25.61 -9.40
CA ILE A 115 -43.60 -26.97 -9.94
C ILE A 115 -42.57 -26.98 -11.07
N ALA A 116 -41.46 -27.69 -10.89
CA ALA A 116 -40.41 -27.74 -11.90
C ALA A 116 -40.90 -28.54 -13.13
N PRO A 117 -40.73 -28.03 -14.36
CA PRO A 117 -41.29 -28.67 -15.55
C PRO A 117 -40.54 -29.92 -16.01
N THR A 118 -39.31 -30.14 -15.52
CA THR A 118 -38.45 -31.29 -15.91
C THR A 118 -37.53 -31.69 -14.75
N PRO A 119 -36.95 -32.89 -14.76
CA PRO A 119 -35.96 -33.31 -13.76
C PRO A 119 -34.72 -32.39 -13.64
N GLN A 120 -34.26 -31.77 -14.72
CA GLN A 120 -33.14 -30.82 -14.67
C GLN A 120 -33.49 -29.56 -13.85
N HIS A 121 -34.73 -29.08 -13.99
CA HIS A 121 -35.25 -27.94 -13.24
C HIS A 121 -35.49 -28.26 -11.76
N GLU A 122 -35.71 -29.52 -11.38
CA GLU A 122 -35.73 -29.93 -9.97
C GLU A 122 -34.37 -29.71 -9.28
N ASN A 123 -33.26 -29.94 -10.00
CA ASN A 123 -31.92 -29.63 -9.47
C ASN A 123 -31.71 -28.12 -9.30
N LEU A 124 -32.23 -27.31 -10.23
CA LEU A 124 -32.25 -25.85 -10.08
C LEU A 124 -33.06 -25.43 -8.86
N LYS A 125 -34.25 -26.00 -8.65
CA LYS A 125 -35.09 -25.74 -7.48
C LYS A 125 -34.35 -26.05 -6.18
N LYS A 126 -33.76 -27.26 -6.07
CA LYS A 126 -32.97 -27.68 -4.90
C LYS A 126 -31.81 -26.74 -4.62
N PHE A 127 -31.10 -26.32 -5.67
CA PHE A 127 -30.01 -25.36 -5.54
C PHE A 127 -30.50 -23.99 -5.06
N ALA A 128 -31.57 -23.45 -5.66
CA ALA A 128 -32.15 -22.17 -5.24
C ALA A 128 -32.59 -22.19 -3.76
N LEU A 129 -33.28 -23.25 -3.34
CA LEU A 129 -33.67 -23.44 -1.93
C LEU A 129 -32.46 -23.54 -1.00
N SER A 130 -31.38 -24.19 -1.41
CA SER A 130 -30.17 -24.28 -0.58
C SER A 130 -29.49 -22.92 -0.41
N GLN A 131 -29.44 -22.11 -1.47
CA GLN A 131 -28.88 -20.75 -1.39
C GLN A 131 -29.70 -19.85 -0.46
N LEU A 132 -31.04 -19.91 -0.55
CA LEU A 132 -31.93 -19.12 0.30
C LEU A 132 -31.79 -19.51 1.78
N ASN A 133 -31.78 -20.81 2.09
CA ASN A 133 -31.59 -21.28 3.47
C ASN A 133 -30.20 -20.93 4.02
N TYR A 134 -29.16 -20.98 3.18
CA TYR A 134 -27.80 -20.62 3.58
C TYR A 134 -27.66 -19.12 3.86
N ALA A 135 -28.31 -18.27 3.06
CA ALA A 135 -28.22 -16.82 3.20
C ALA A 135 -29.01 -16.28 4.41
N MET A 136 -30.03 -17.00 4.88
CA MET A 136 -30.82 -16.60 6.03
C MET A 136 -30.02 -16.67 7.33
N HIS A 137 -30.19 -15.65 8.17
CA HIS A 137 -29.66 -15.64 9.52
C HIS A 137 -30.39 -16.69 10.36
N SER A 138 -29.66 -17.59 11.01
CA SER A 138 -30.27 -18.60 11.88
C SER A 138 -31.00 -17.97 13.07
N GLN A 139 -32.05 -18.62 13.56
CA GLN A 139 -32.76 -18.16 14.75
C GLN A 139 -31.84 -18.04 15.96
N GLN A 140 -30.91 -19.00 16.13
CA GLN A 140 -29.90 -18.94 17.19
C GLN A 140 -29.03 -17.67 17.11
N SER A 141 -28.66 -17.21 15.90
CA SER A 141 -27.87 -15.99 15.74
C SER A 141 -28.68 -14.74 16.11
N ILE A 142 -29.96 -14.70 15.73
CA ILE A 142 -30.89 -13.63 16.10
C ILE A 142 -31.09 -13.57 17.62
N ASP A 143 -31.32 -14.72 18.26
CA ASP A 143 -31.54 -14.84 19.70
C ASP A 143 -30.29 -14.44 20.49
N ASN A 144 -29.11 -14.89 20.03
CA ASN A 144 -27.83 -14.49 20.63
C ASN A 144 -27.63 -12.97 20.53
N LEU A 145 -27.92 -12.36 19.39
CA LEU A 145 -27.80 -10.91 19.22
C LEU A 145 -28.79 -10.16 20.11
N GLN A 146 -30.03 -10.62 20.20
CA GLN A 146 -31.05 -10.07 21.10
C GLN A 146 -30.60 -10.16 22.57
N ALA A 147 -30.13 -11.33 23.02
CA ALA A 147 -29.63 -11.52 24.38
C ALA A 147 -28.43 -10.60 24.69
N ASN A 148 -27.54 -10.35 23.72
CA ASN A 148 -26.45 -9.39 23.87
C ASN A 148 -26.94 -7.94 23.98
N ILE A 149 -28.05 -7.59 23.34
CA ILE A 149 -28.66 -6.26 23.44
C ILE A 149 -29.35 -6.09 24.79
N ASP A 150 -29.99 -7.13 25.29
CA ASP A 150 -30.74 -7.11 26.56
C ASP A 150 -29.84 -7.25 27.79
N ALA A 151 -28.61 -7.71 27.61
CA ALA A 151 -27.63 -7.84 28.67
C ALA A 151 -27.25 -6.47 29.27
N ALA A 152 -27.41 -6.34 30.59
CA ALA A 152 -26.98 -5.14 31.31
C ALA A 152 -25.45 -5.03 31.35
N LEU A 153 -24.93 -3.83 31.11
CA LEU A 153 -23.50 -3.54 31.25
C LEU A 153 -23.08 -3.62 32.72
N ASN A 154 -22.19 -4.56 33.03
CA ASN A 154 -21.55 -4.62 34.34
C ASN A 154 -20.45 -3.55 34.42
N THR A 155 -20.61 -2.57 35.29
CA THR A 155 -19.61 -1.53 35.55
C THR A 155 -19.01 -1.63 36.96
N SER A 156 -19.07 -2.78 37.63
CA SER A 156 -18.39 -2.97 38.92
C SER A 156 -16.92 -2.54 38.88
N VAL A 157 -16.38 -2.15 40.04
CA VAL A 157 -15.01 -1.63 40.13
C VAL A 157 -14.00 -2.64 39.58
N GLU A 158 -14.21 -3.92 39.85
CA GLU A 158 -13.37 -5.04 39.42
C GLU A 158 -13.37 -5.18 37.89
N VAL A 159 -14.56 -5.08 37.27
CA VAL A 159 -14.69 -5.12 35.81
C VAL A 159 -14.05 -3.91 35.15
N VAL A 160 -14.23 -2.70 35.71
CA VAL A 160 -13.58 -1.49 35.17
C VAL A 160 -12.07 -1.57 35.30
N LYS A 161 -11.53 -2.14 36.40
CA LYS A 161 -10.10 -2.40 36.56
C LYS A 161 -9.57 -3.36 35.50
N ALA A 162 -10.27 -4.49 35.28
CA ALA A 162 -9.91 -5.45 34.26
C ALA A 162 -9.92 -4.83 32.85
N TYR A 163 -10.95 -4.03 32.54
CA TYR A 163 -11.05 -3.26 31.31
C TYR A 163 -9.86 -2.31 31.12
N VAL A 164 -9.49 -1.52 32.15
CA VAL A 164 -8.33 -0.62 32.07
C VAL A 164 -7.04 -1.40 31.77
N GLU A 165 -6.84 -2.55 32.41
CA GLU A 165 -5.66 -3.37 32.21
C GLU A 165 -5.59 -3.95 30.80
N GLU A 166 -6.72 -4.44 30.28
CA GLU A 166 -6.83 -4.87 28.89
C GLU A 166 -6.50 -3.72 27.92
N GLN A 167 -7.06 -2.52 28.14
CA GLN A 167 -6.79 -1.36 27.28
C GLN A 167 -5.31 -0.93 27.34
N LYS A 168 -4.65 -1.04 28.49
CA LYS A 168 -3.20 -0.79 28.61
C LYS A 168 -2.39 -1.79 27.78
N GLN A 169 -2.70 -3.08 27.86
CA GLN A 169 -2.03 -4.12 27.09
C GLN A 169 -2.20 -3.90 25.58
N TRP A 170 -3.43 -3.61 25.13
CA TRP A 170 -3.69 -3.28 23.72
C TRP A 170 -2.94 -2.04 23.26
N ALA A 171 -2.93 -0.97 24.06
CA ALA A 171 -2.23 0.25 23.74
C ALA A 171 -0.70 0.02 23.67
N GLU A 172 -0.13 -0.77 24.57
CA GLU A 172 1.29 -1.13 24.56
C GLU A 172 1.67 -1.94 23.32
N MET A 173 0.91 -3.01 23.01
CA MET A 173 1.12 -3.80 21.80
C MET A 173 1.04 -2.94 20.53
N LYS A 174 0.12 -1.97 20.51
CA LYS A 174 -0.04 -1.05 19.38
C LYS A 174 1.15 -0.10 19.25
N VAL A 175 1.69 0.42 20.36
CA VAL A 175 2.92 1.23 20.36
C VAL A 175 4.09 0.42 19.81
N ASP A 176 4.33 -0.79 20.29
CA ASP A 176 5.41 -1.66 19.81
C ASP A 176 5.28 -1.95 18.30
N ARG A 177 4.09 -2.35 17.85
CA ARG A 177 3.82 -2.62 16.43
C ARG A 177 4.08 -1.39 15.55
N THR A 178 3.54 -0.24 15.94
CA THR A 178 3.66 1.00 15.14
C THR A 178 5.09 1.54 15.16
N TYR A 179 5.81 1.41 16.27
CA TYR A 179 7.24 1.73 16.37
C TYR A 179 8.07 0.88 15.40
N LYS A 180 7.83 -0.45 15.37
CA LYS A 180 8.50 -1.36 14.42
C LYS A 180 8.21 -1.00 12.97
N GLN A 181 6.96 -0.63 12.65
CA GLN A 181 6.60 -0.19 11.29
C GLN A 181 7.29 1.12 10.90
N TRP A 182 7.33 2.10 11.80
CA TRP A 182 8.06 3.35 11.56
C TRP A 182 9.56 3.10 11.42
N GLY A 183 10.15 2.26 12.27
CA GLY A 183 11.54 1.80 12.17
C GLY A 183 11.85 1.14 10.83
N LYS A 184 10.97 0.26 10.36
CA LYS A 184 11.09 -0.37 9.04
C LYS A 184 11.04 0.69 7.93
N SER A 185 10.11 1.64 8.00
CA SER A 185 10.02 2.71 7.01
C SER A 185 11.26 3.60 6.96
N MET A 186 11.86 3.91 8.12
CA MET A 186 13.13 4.64 8.19
C MET A 186 14.28 3.85 7.55
N LYS A 187 14.35 2.54 7.82
CA LYS A 187 15.34 1.66 7.20
C LYS A 187 15.15 1.58 5.69
N ASP A 188 13.93 1.33 5.23
CA ASP A 188 13.61 1.22 3.80
C ASP A 188 13.98 2.52 3.07
N ALA A 189 13.71 3.69 3.67
CA ALA A 189 14.13 4.98 3.11
C ALA A 189 15.66 5.14 3.06
N ALA A 190 16.38 4.75 4.12
CA ALA A 190 17.83 4.78 4.15
C ALA A 190 18.46 3.86 3.09
N ASP A 191 17.97 2.63 2.98
CA ASP A 191 18.44 1.65 1.99
C ASP A 191 18.19 2.15 0.56
N LYS A 192 17.01 2.75 0.31
CA LYS A 192 16.70 3.39 -0.98
C LYS A 192 17.64 4.55 -1.30
N ASN A 193 17.97 5.39 -0.32
CA ASN A 193 18.90 6.50 -0.50
C ASN A 193 20.31 6.02 -0.86
N VAL A 194 20.80 4.96 -0.19
CA VAL A 194 22.11 4.36 -0.51
C VAL A 194 22.12 3.84 -1.95
N TRP A 195 21.09 3.08 -2.33
CA TRP A 195 20.98 2.55 -3.68
C TRP A 195 20.89 3.67 -4.73
N MET A 196 20.08 4.69 -4.49
CA MET A 196 19.90 5.81 -5.43
C MET A 196 21.20 6.59 -5.60
N LYS A 197 21.93 6.83 -4.52
CA LYS A 197 23.25 7.46 -4.59
C LYS A 197 24.22 6.63 -5.43
N GLN A 198 24.34 5.33 -5.15
CA GLN A 198 25.21 4.44 -5.94
C GLN A 198 24.84 4.43 -7.42
N PHE A 199 23.54 4.43 -7.72
CA PHE A 199 23.03 4.51 -9.08
C PHE A 199 23.44 5.83 -9.75
N LEU A 200 23.17 6.98 -9.13
CA LEU A 200 23.50 8.29 -9.67
C LEU A 200 25.01 8.47 -9.86
N ASP A 201 25.83 8.10 -8.86
CA ASP A 201 27.30 8.12 -8.95
C ASP A 201 27.80 7.28 -10.15
N SER A 202 27.17 6.13 -10.40
CA SER A 202 27.53 5.27 -11.55
C SER A 202 27.21 5.92 -12.89
N LEU A 203 26.11 6.69 -12.97
CA LEU A 203 25.72 7.43 -14.17
C LEU A 203 26.69 8.58 -14.46
N GLU A 204 27.10 9.32 -13.44
CA GLU A 204 28.12 10.36 -13.55
C GLU A 204 29.45 9.80 -14.05
N LEU A 205 29.87 8.65 -13.50
CA LEU A 205 31.06 7.93 -13.95
C LEU A 205 30.94 7.50 -15.42
N MET A 206 29.76 7.02 -15.85
CA MET A 206 29.52 6.64 -17.24
C MET A 206 29.68 7.84 -18.19
N GLU A 207 29.10 8.99 -17.89
CA GLU A 207 29.22 10.20 -18.72
C GLU A 207 30.66 10.72 -18.72
N SER A 208 31.35 10.72 -17.58
CA SER A 208 32.76 11.13 -17.51
C SER A 208 33.67 10.25 -18.39
N ARG A 209 33.43 8.94 -18.41
CA ARG A 209 34.17 7.98 -19.26
C ARG A 209 33.87 8.20 -20.74
N LYS A 210 32.62 8.46 -21.10
CA LYS A 210 32.22 8.81 -22.48
C LYS A 210 32.94 10.06 -22.94
N ASN A 211 32.92 11.12 -22.14
CA ASN A 211 33.57 12.40 -22.46
C ASN A 211 35.09 12.25 -22.64
N LYS A 212 35.75 11.50 -21.75
CA LYS A 212 37.19 11.19 -21.89
C LYS A 212 37.50 10.43 -23.19
N LYS A 213 36.71 9.40 -23.53
CA LYS A 213 36.88 8.65 -24.79
C LYS A 213 36.68 9.54 -26.03
N THR A 214 35.69 10.43 -26.00
CA THR A 214 35.45 11.40 -27.09
C THR A 214 36.65 12.33 -27.29
N ILE A 215 37.24 12.86 -26.22
CA ILE A 215 38.45 13.70 -26.28
C ILE A 215 39.63 12.93 -26.88
N PHE A 216 39.88 11.69 -26.43
CA PHE A 216 40.95 10.85 -26.99
C PHE A 216 40.76 10.55 -28.48
N LEU A 217 39.53 10.31 -28.94
CA LEU A 217 39.23 10.07 -30.35
C LEU A 217 39.46 11.32 -31.22
N ILE A 218 39.11 12.52 -30.71
CA ILE A 218 39.35 13.79 -31.42
C ILE A 218 40.87 14.06 -31.51
N ALA A 219 41.60 13.88 -30.40
CA ALA A 219 43.05 14.06 -30.38
C ALA A 219 43.77 13.06 -31.29
N GLY A 220 43.35 11.79 -31.30
CA GLY A 220 43.89 10.75 -32.18
C GLY A 220 43.63 11.03 -33.68
N ARG A 221 42.44 11.53 -34.05
CA ARG A 221 42.16 11.95 -35.44
C ARG A 221 42.97 13.17 -35.87
N SER A 222 43.19 14.12 -34.97
CA SER A 222 44.04 15.30 -35.23
C SER A 222 45.51 14.92 -35.49
N ALA A 223 46.01 13.83 -34.92
CA ALA A 223 47.39 13.37 -35.12
C ALA A 223 47.59 12.64 -36.46
N VAL A 224 46.55 11.98 -36.98
CA VAL A 224 46.61 11.22 -38.25
C VAL A 224 46.51 12.12 -39.50
N GLY A 225 46.08 13.38 -39.35
CA GLY A 225 45.96 14.35 -40.44
C GLY A 225 47.20 15.20 -40.75
N LYS A 226 48.35 14.95 -40.12
CA LYS A 226 49.59 15.73 -40.31
C LYS A 226 50.78 14.87 -40.77
N VAL A 227 50.66 14.12 -41.87
CA VAL A 227 51.85 13.71 -42.64
C VAL A 227 51.49 13.66 -44.13
N ALA A 228 51.74 14.76 -44.84
CA ALA A 228 52.20 14.77 -46.24
C ALA A 228 52.41 16.22 -46.70
N LEU A 229 53.67 16.68 -46.71
CA LEU A 229 54.14 17.65 -47.69
C LEU A 229 55.52 17.17 -48.18
N PRO A 230 55.74 17.04 -49.50
CA PRO A 230 57.00 16.57 -50.04
C PRO A 230 58.01 17.72 -50.11
N GLU A 231 59.21 17.50 -49.57
CA GLU A 231 60.34 18.40 -49.78
C GLU A 231 60.70 18.43 -51.27
N LYS A 232 60.49 19.59 -51.87
CA LYS A 232 60.92 19.90 -53.23
C LYS A 232 62.44 19.96 -53.28
N CYS A 233 63.00 19.24 -54.26
CA CYS A 233 64.36 19.40 -54.74
C CYS A 233 64.71 20.89 -54.96
N VAL A 234 65.84 21.33 -54.41
CA VAL A 234 66.53 22.53 -54.87
C VAL A 234 67.93 22.11 -55.30
N ASN A 235 68.12 22.02 -56.61
CA ASN A 235 69.43 22.19 -57.24
C ASN A 235 69.75 23.68 -57.27
N ALA A 236 70.94 24.09 -56.79
CA ALA A 236 71.64 25.27 -57.26
C ALA A 236 73.12 25.16 -56.88
N TRP A 237 73.97 25.38 -57.88
CA TRP A 237 75.42 25.38 -57.82
C TRP A 237 76.00 26.57 -57.04
N GLY A 238 77.21 26.35 -56.49
CA GLY A 238 78.07 27.35 -55.87
C GLY A 238 79.17 26.66 -55.08
#